data_AF-A0A0H3KFA0-F1
#
_entry.id   AF-A0A0H3KFA0-F1
#
_cell.length_a   1.000
_cell.length_b   1.000
_cell.length_c   1.000
_cell.angle_alpha   90.00
_cell.angle_beta   90.00
_cell.angle_gamma   90.00
#
_symmetry.space_group_name_H-M   'P 1'
#
loop_
_entity.id
_entity.type
_entity.pdbx_description
1 polymer ?
#
loop_
_entity_poly.entity_id
_entity_poly.type
_entity_poly.pdbx_seq_one_letter_code
_entity_poly.pdbx_strand_id
1 'polypeptide(L)'
;MKIYDEYRSYVIEELDDCLTIQKNNDTAYYDVLEAINDLSNDSLCVLNHLYINEGQEETFEQKFLRRNKHLKNVDGFKALRFLRPRTAGRHYIIITLWENRQAFYHWQNSAEYKHTHKHRGTSKGADVKIINRELSYNIRIELADMV
;
A
#
# COMPACT_ATOMS: atom_id res chain seq x y z
N MET A 1 13.99 -1.31 -9.67
CA MET A 1 14.23 -2.07 -8.42
C MET A 1 13.28 -3.25 -8.37
N LYS A 2 13.68 -4.42 -7.83
CA LYS A 2 12.82 -5.61 -7.76
C LYS A 2 12.82 -6.20 -6.34
N ILE A 3 11.65 -6.44 -5.78
CA ILE A 3 11.45 -7.08 -4.46
C ILE A 3 10.55 -8.32 -4.60
N TYR A 4 10.79 -9.33 -3.78
CA TYR A 4 10.05 -10.60 -3.83
C TYR A 4 10.00 -11.30 -2.47
N ASP A 5 8.95 -12.10 -2.27
CA ASP A 5 8.84 -12.98 -1.12
C ASP A 5 9.74 -14.22 -1.26
N GLU A 6 9.95 -14.95 -0.16
CA GLU A 6 10.75 -16.18 -0.11
C GLU A 6 10.39 -17.18 -1.22
N TYR A 7 9.10 -17.33 -1.51
CA TYR A 7 8.60 -18.28 -2.51
C TYR A 7 8.47 -17.70 -3.92
N ARG A 8 8.83 -16.42 -4.14
CA ARG A 8 8.62 -15.67 -5.40
C ARG A 8 7.18 -15.72 -5.91
N SER A 9 6.22 -15.94 -5.02
CA SER A 9 4.79 -15.90 -5.30
C SER A 9 4.31 -14.46 -5.53
N TYR A 10 5.03 -13.48 -4.97
CA TYR A 10 4.89 -12.06 -5.25
C TYR A 10 6.21 -11.49 -5.72
N VAL A 11 6.16 -10.84 -6.88
CA VAL A 11 7.29 -10.10 -7.43
C VAL A 11 6.81 -8.70 -7.73
N ILE A 12 7.43 -7.71 -7.10
CA ILE A 12 7.15 -6.29 -7.31
C ILE A 12 8.36 -5.68 -7.98
N GLU A 13 8.18 -5.09 -9.15
CA GLU A 13 9.25 -4.49 -9.93
C GLU A 13 8.90 -3.05 -10.27
N GLU A 14 9.73 -2.13 -9.78
CA GLU A 14 9.68 -0.71 -10.09
C GLU A 14 10.55 -0.43 -11.32
N LEU A 15 9.89 0.00 -12.40
CA LEU A 15 10.43 0.42 -13.68
C LEU A 15 10.40 1.95 -13.78
N ASP A 16 10.96 2.52 -14.85
CA ASP A 16 11.11 3.98 -14.99
C ASP A 16 9.76 4.73 -15.05
N ASP A 17 8.71 4.12 -15.60
CA ASP A 17 7.39 4.74 -15.80
C ASP A 17 6.25 4.07 -15.03
N CYS A 18 6.49 2.90 -14.44
CA CYS A 18 5.45 2.10 -13.81
C CYS A 18 6.00 1.14 -12.76
N LEU A 19 5.07 0.56 -12.00
CA LEU A 19 5.36 -0.52 -11.08
C LEU A 19 4.52 -1.74 -11.48
N THR A 20 5.17 -2.90 -11.58
CA THR A 20 4.49 -4.17 -11.85
C THR A 20 4.39 -4.98 -10.57
N ILE A 21 3.26 -5.66 -10.40
CA ILE A 21 3.08 -6.66 -9.35
C ILE A 21 2.64 -7.94 -10.03
N GLN A 22 3.53 -8.92 -10.03
CA GLN A 22 3.22 -10.27 -10.45
C GLN A 22 2.85 -11.10 -9.23
N LYS A 23 1.70 -11.76 -9.31
CA LYS A 23 1.26 -12.76 -8.35
C LYS A 23 0.90 -14.04 -9.10
N ASN A 24 1.64 -15.11 -8.86
CA ASN A 24 1.55 -16.34 -9.64
C ASN A 24 1.72 -16.03 -11.16
N ASN A 25 0.67 -16.29 -11.96
CA ASN A 25 0.64 -16.07 -13.41
C ASN A 25 -0.11 -14.79 -13.83
N ASP A 26 -0.55 -13.95 -12.88
CA ASP A 26 -1.19 -12.66 -13.18
C ASP A 26 -0.19 -11.53 -12.93
N THR A 27 -0.01 -10.67 -13.95
CA THR A 27 0.81 -9.46 -13.84
C THR A 27 -0.08 -8.24 -13.93
N ALA A 28 -0.01 -7.39 -12.93
CA ALA A 28 -0.71 -6.12 -12.86
C ALA A 28 0.28 -4.97 -13.07
N TYR A 29 -0.17 -3.93 -13.79
CA TYR A 29 0.61 -2.72 -14.05
C TYR A 29 -0.02 -1.53 -13.33
N TYR A 30 0.81 -0.70 -12.73
CA TYR A 30 0.38 0.45 -11.96
C TYR A 30 1.16 1.71 -12.34
N ASP A 31 0.44 2.83 -12.35
CA ASP A 31 1.06 4.16 -12.30
C ASP A 31 1.41 4.49 -10.85
N VAL A 32 2.59 5.06 -10.63
CA VAL A 32 3.04 5.50 -9.31
C VAL A 32 2.58 6.94 -9.08
N LEU A 33 1.57 7.13 -8.23
CA LEU A 33 1.03 8.45 -7.90
C LEU A 33 1.82 9.16 -6.80
N GLU A 34 2.46 8.40 -5.93
CA GLU A 34 3.38 8.92 -4.92
C GLU A 34 4.44 7.88 -4.55
N ALA A 35 5.69 8.34 -4.43
CA ALA A 35 6.80 7.60 -3.88
C ALA A 35 7.39 8.32 -2.68
N ILE A 36 7.72 7.56 -1.63
CA ILE A 36 8.49 8.01 -0.48
C ILE A 36 9.62 7.02 -0.27
N ASN A 37 10.86 7.51 -0.32
CA ASN A 37 12.10 6.74 -0.19
C ASN A 37 12.21 5.59 -1.20
N ASP A 38 13.33 4.87 -1.18
CA ASP A 38 13.58 3.76 -2.10
C ASP A 38 13.02 2.45 -1.54
N LEU A 39 12.54 1.58 -2.43
CA LEU A 39 12.14 0.23 -2.06
C LEU A 39 13.38 -0.63 -1.78
N SER A 40 13.27 -1.55 -0.82
CA SER A 40 14.34 -2.49 -0.46
C SER A 40 13.76 -3.89 -0.19
N ASN A 41 14.57 -4.94 -0.38
CA ASN A 41 14.15 -6.34 -0.20
C ASN A 41 14.41 -6.90 1.21
N ASP A 42 14.87 -6.08 2.15
CA ASP A 42 15.33 -6.43 3.51
C ASP A 42 14.31 -6.01 4.59
N SER A 43 13.03 -6.13 4.26
CA SER A 43 11.96 -5.42 4.99
C SER A 43 10.66 -6.20 5.00
N LEU A 44 9.80 -5.93 5.99
CA LEU A 44 8.40 -6.33 5.92
C LEU A 44 7.69 -5.44 4.89
N CYS A 45 7.05 -6.07 3.90
CA CYS A 45 6.21 -5.40 2.92
C CYS A 45 4.73 -5.60 3.24
N VAL A 46 3.98 -4.49 3.27
CA VAL A 46 2.53 -4.51 3.48
C VAL A 46 1.85 -3.89 2.27
N LEU A 47 0.98 -4.66 1.62
CA LEU A 47 0.17 -4.21 0.49
C LEU A 47 -1.28 -4.04 0.96
N ASN A 48 -1.79 -2.82 0.90
CA ASN A 48 -3.20 -2.54 1.14
C ASN A 48 -3.91 -2.42 -0.21
N HIS A 49 -4.69 -3.45 -0.57
CA HIS A 49 -5.52 -3.47 -1.76
C HIS A 49 -6.84 -2.78 -1.46
N LEU A 50 -7.06 -1.64 -2.11
CA LEU A 50 -8.24 -0.80 -1.91
C LEU A 50 -9.09 -0.82 -3.17
N TYR A 51 -10.29 -1.40 -3.04
CA TYR A 51 -11.29 -1.32 -4.09
C TYR A 51 -12.00 0.02 -3.95
N ILE A 52 -11.97 0.83 -5.00
CA ILE A 52 -12.62 2.13 -5.03
C ILE A 52 -13.95 1.97 -5.76
N ASN A 53 -15.01 2.53 -5.19
CA ASN A 53 -16.31 2.54 -5.86
C ASN A 53 -16.22 3.36 -7.15
N GLU A 54 -16.93 2.90 -8.18
CA GLU A 54 -16.94 3.54 -9.49
C GLU A 54 -17.27 5.04 -9.40
N GLY A 55 -16.47 5.86 -10.08
CA GLY A 55 -16.60 7.31 -10.10
C GLY A 55 -16.06 8.01 -8.85
N GLN A 56 -15.40 7.29 -7.93
CA GLN A 56 -14.78 7.86 -6.73
C GLN A 56 -13.25 7.85 -6.77
N GLU A 57 -12.64 7.37 -7.85
CA GLU A 57 -11.20 7.24 -8.07
C GLU A 57 -10.48 8.58 -7.89
N GLU A 58 -10.89 9.62 -8.62
CA GLU A 58 -10.27 10.94 -8.52
C GLU A 58 -10.43 11.52 -7.11
N THR A 59 -11.60 11.34 -6.49
CA THR A 59 -11.84 11.81 -5.13
C THR A 59 -10.94 11.10 -4.13
N PHE A 60 -10.76 9.79 -4.29
CA PHE A 60 -9.86 8.98 -3.48
C PHE A 60 -8.41 9.47 -3.60
N GLU A 61 -7.92 9.65 -4.82
CA GLU A 61 -6.56 10.10 -5.09
C GLU A 61 -6.29 11.49 -4.51
N GLN A 62 -7.18 12.45 -4.74
CA GLN A 62 -7.04 13.81 -4.22
C GLN A 62 -6.99 13.80 -2.69
N LYS A 63 -7.88 13.03 -2.03
CA LYS A 63 -7.87 12.89 -0.57
C LYS A 63 -6.58 12.25 -0.08
N PHE A 64 -6.14 11.17 -0.74
CA PHE A 64 -4.94 10.46 -0.33
C PHE A 64 -3.69 11.34 -0.50
N LEU A 65 -3.54 12.03 -1.63
CA LEU A 65 -2.39 12.91 -1.90
C LEU A 65 -2.34 14.13 -0.98
N ARG A 66 -3.49 14.61 -0.49
CA ARG A 66 -3.60 15.71 0.50
C ARG A 66 -3.46 15.25 1.95
N ARG A 67 -3.29 13.95 2.22
CA ARG A 67 -3.14 13.44 3.58
C ARG A 67 -1.87 14.00 4.24
N ASN A 68 -1.90 14.11 5.57
CA ASN A 68 -0.69 14.43 6.31
C ASN A 68 0.32 13.29 6.19
N LYS A 69 1.54 13.59 5.75
CA LYS A 69 2.61 12.61 5.49
C LYS A 69 3.42 12.26 6.75
N HIS A 70 2.76 12.12 7.91
CA HIS A 70 3.39 11.82 9.20
C HIS A 70 4.12 10.47 9.22
N LEU A 71 3.75 9.55 8.32
CA LEU A 71 4.35 8.22 8.23
C LEU A 71 5.88 8.25 8.09
N LYS A 72 6.44 9.31 7.47
CA LYS A 72 7.89 9.50 7.33
C LYS A 72 8.65 9.61 8.65
N ASN A 73 7.96 9.98 9.72
CA ASN A 73 8.56 10.22 11.04
C ASN A 73 8.30 9.05 12.00
N VAL A 74 7.69 7.96 11.52
CA VAL A 74 7.37 6.80 12.35
C VAL A 74 8.59 5.89 12.40
N ASP A 75 9.02 5.53 13.60
CA ASP A 75 10.15 4.62 13.81
C ASP A 75 9.95 3.30 13.04
N GLY A 76 10.98 2.92 12.30
CA GLY A 76 11.00 1.71 11.48
C GLY A 76 10.22 1.78 10.17
N PHE A 77 9.64 2.92 9.79
CA PHE A 77 9.10 3.12 8.44
C PHE A 77 10.25 3.27 7.42
N LYS A 78 10.20 2.51 6.33
CA LYS A 78 11.22 2.56 5.27
C LYS A 78 10.76 3.27 4.00
N ALA A 79 9.63 2.88 3.43
CA ALA A 79 9.18 3.40 2.14
C ALA A 79 7.66 3.31 1.94
N LEU A 80 7.13 4.11 1.02
CA LEU A 80 5.73 4.04 0.57
C LEU A 80 5.62 4.16 -0.96
N ARG A 81 4.67 3.42 -1.54
CA ARG A 81 4.15 3.65 -2.89
C ARG A 81 2.63 3.76 -2.86
N PHE A 82 2.11 4.75 -3.57
CA PHE A 82 0.68 4.86 -3.88
C PHE A 82 0.46 4.57 -5.35
N LEU A 83 -0.29 3.50 -5.64
CA LEU A 83 -0.36 2.89 -6.95
C LEU A 83 -1.79 2.94 -7.50
N ARG A 84 -1.92 3.49 -8.71
CA ARG A 84 -3.16 3.44 -9.51
C ARG A 84 -3.09 2.26 -10.48
N PRO A 85 -4.09 1.37 -10.54
CA PRO A 85 -4.10 0.29 -11.51
C PRO A 85 -4.31 0.84 -12.92
N ARG A 86 -3.53 0.35 -13.90
CA ARG A 86 -3.75 0.66 -15.33
C ARG A 86 -4.95 -0.11 -15.92
N THR A 87 -5.43 -1.14 -15.23
CA THR A 87 -6.60 -1.92 -15.62
C THR A 87 -7.80 -1.50 -14.79
N ALA A 88 -8.88 -1.10 -15.47
CA ALA A 88 -10.13 -0.72 -14.81
C ALA A 88 -10.69 -1.87 -13.94
N GLY A 89 -11.28 -1.54 -12.80
CA GLY A 89 -11.86 -2.51 -11.86
C GLY A 89 -10.85 -3.27 -11.00
N ARG A 90 -9.54 -3.06 -11.16
CA ARG A 90 -8.52 -3.56 -10.22
C ARG A 90 -8.38 -2.61 -9.03
N HIS A 91 -7.79 -3.11 -7.95
CA HIS A 91 -7.56 -2.34 -6.72
C HIS A 91 -6.47 -1.30 -6.90
N TYR A 92 -6.62 -0.16 -6.23
CA TYR A 92 -5.48 0.67 -5.87
C TYR A 92 -4.64 -0.06 -4.83
N ILE A 93 -3.34 0.19 -4.82
CA ILE A 93 -2.44 -0.43 -3.85
C ILE A 93 -1.64 0.64 -3.12
N ILE A 94 -1.64 0.56 -1.80
CA ILE A 94 -0.67 1.29 -0.98
C ILE A 94 0.33 0.27 -0.45
N ILE A 95 1.57 0.37 -0.93
CA ILE A 95 2.69 -0.40 -0.42
C ILE A 95 3.35 0.40 0.70
N THR A 96 3.63 -0.25 1.83
CA THR A 96 4.51 0.30 2.86
C THR A 96 5.57 -0.73 3.24
N LEU A 97 6.83 -0.29 3.31
CA LEU A 97 7.95 -1.08 3.83
C LEU A 97 8.28 -0.68 5.26
N TRP A 98 8.57 -1.68 6.08
CA TRP A 98 8.92 -1.54 7.48
C TRP A 98 10.18 -2.34 7.79
N GLU A 99 11.02 -1.83 8.70
CA GLU A 99 12.23 -2.52 9.16
C GLU A 99 11.94 -3.96 9.60
N ASN A 100 10.83 -4.16 10.30
CA ASN A 100 10.39 -5.47 10.74
C ASN A 100 8.90 -5.44 11.11
N ARG A 101 8.38 -6.64 11.40
CA ARG A 101 7.00 -6.85 11.83
C ARG A 101 6.62 -6.09 13.10
N GLN A 102 7.55 -5.94 14.05
CA GLN A 102 7.29 -5.24 15.31
C GLN A 102 7.08 -3.74 15.09
N ALA A 103 7.90 -3.10 14.25
CA ALA A 103 7.75 -1.69 13.89
C ALA A 103 6.36 -1.41 13.28
N PHE A 104 5.92 -2.26 12.34
CA PHE A 104 4.58 -2.16 11.76
C PHE A 104 3.47 -2.28 12.82
N TYR A 105 3.58 -3.24 13.75
CA TYR A 105 2.57 -3.40 14.80
C TYR A 105 2.57 -2.27 15.82
N HIS A 106 3.73 -1.72 16.18
CA HIS A 106 3.82 -0.54 17.03
C HIS A 106 3.08 0.63 16.39
N TRP A 107 3.34 0.89 15.11
CA TRP A 107 2.62 1.92 14.36
C TRP A 107 1.11 1.66 14.32
N GLN A 108 0.67 0.44 13.98
CA GLN A 108 -0.75 0.10 13.89
C GLN A 108 -1.50 0.29 15.22
N ASN A 109 -0.80 0.15 16.36
CA ASN A 109 -1.37 0.34 17.69
C ASN A 109 -1.28 1.79 18.20
N SER A 110 -0.54 2.66 17.52
CA SER A 110 -0.32 4.06 17.90
C SER A 110 -1.61 4.89 17.87
N ALA A 111 -1.62 5.97 18.65
CA ALA A 111 -2.72 6.94 18.65
C ALA A 111 -2.86 7.65 17.29
N GLU A 112 -1.75 7.85 16.57
CA GLU A 112 -1.69 8.48 15.25
C GLU A 112 -2.36 7.61 14.17
N TYR A 113 -2.11 6.30 14.22
CA TYR A 113 -2.79 5.35 13.35
C TYR A 113 -4.29 5.33 13.65
N LYS A 114 -4.66 5.28 14.93
CA LYS A 114 -6.07 5.34 15.36
C LYS A 114 -6.74 6.66 14.97
N HIS A 115 -6.02 7.76 14.89
CA HIS A 115 -6.56 9.05 14.44
C HIS A 115 -6.78 9.07 12.93
N THR A 116 -5.81 8.58 12.15
CA THR A 116 -5.88 8.53 10.68
C THR A 116 -6.88 7.48 10.18
N HIS A 117 -7.10 6.41 10.95
CA HIS A 117 -8.02 5.33 10.63
C HIS A 117 -9.26 5.30 11.55
N LYS A 118 -9.54 6.40 12.26
CA LYS A 118 -10.55 6.50 13.33
C LYS A 118 -11.96 6.10 12.92
N HIS A 119 -12.26 6.20 11.64
CA HIS A 119 -13.58 5.91 11.08
C HIS A 119 -13.64 4.63 10.23
N ARG A 120 -12.57 3.84 10.21
CA ARG A 120 -12.54 2.56 9.49
C ARG A 120 -13.66 1.65 10.01
N GLY A 121 -14.60 1.29 9.14
CA GLY A 121 -15.72 0.40 9.48
C GLY A 121 -16.94 1.09 10.12
N THR A 122 -17.03 2.42 10.14
CA THR A 122 -18.20 3.15 10.66
C THR A 122 -18.94 3.92 9.57
N SER A 123 -20.26 4.02 9.67
CA SER A 123 -21.13 4.80 8.76
C SER A 123 -20.83 6.31 8.74
N LYS A 124 -20.02 6.81 9.68
CA LYS A 124 -19.56 8.21 9.77
C LYS A 124 -18.20 8.45 9.11
N GLY A 125 -17.53 7.40 8.62
CA GLY A 125 -16.28 7.57 7.88
C GLY A 125 -16.53 8.12 6.49
N ALA A 126 -15.80 9.15 6.10
CA ALA A 126 -15.77 9.70 4.74
C ALA A 126 -15.31 8.69 3.66
N ASP A 127 -15.06 7.44 4.06
CA ASP A 127 -14.49 6.35 3.28
C ASP A 127 -15.53 5.37 2.75
N VAL A 128 -16.70 5.16 3.38
CA VAL A 128 -17.60 4.05 2.97
C VAL A 128 -18.16 4.26 1.56
N LYS A 129 -18.37 5.52 1.16
CA LYS A 129 -18.81 5.86 -0.19
C LYS A 129 -17.69 5.79 -1.23
N ILE A 130 -16.43 5.89 -0.80
CA ILE A 130 -15.26 5.96 -1.69
C ILE A 130 -14.62 4.59 -1.84
N ILE A 131 -14.36 3.90 -0.73
CA ILE A 131 -13.63 2.63 -0.66
C ILE A 131 -14.62 1.52 -0.31
N ASN A 132 -14.77 0.54 -1.19
CA ASN A 132 -15.50 -0.68 -0.89
C ASN A 132 -14.67 -1.56 0.05
N ARG A 133 -15.05 -1.61 1.33
CA ARG A 133 -14.31 -2.35 2.36
C ARG A 133 -14.49 -3.86 2.27
N GLU A 134 -15.59 -4.35 1.70
CA GLU A 134 -15.85 -5.78 1.51
C GLU A 134 -14.94 -6.36 0.43
N LEU A 135 -14.64 -5.56 -0.60
CA LEU A 135 -13.74 -5.94 -1.69
C LEU A 135 -12.27 -5.59 -1.40
N SER A 136 -11.98 -4.81 -0.35
CA SER A 136 -10.62 -4.40 0.02
C SER A 136 -9.98 -5.41 0.98
N TYR A 137 -8.67 -5.64 0.84
CA TYR A 137 -7.93 -6.56 1.68
C TYR A 137 -6.48 -6.11 1.88
N ASN A 138 -5.78 -6.71 2.84
CA ASN A 138 -4.36 -6.44 3.08
C ASN A 138 -3.57 -7.73 2.98
N ILE A 139 -2.42 -7.67 2.31
CA ILE A 139 -1.42 -8.73 2.29
C ILE A 139 -0.17 -8.23 3.02
N ARG A 140 0.50 -9.13 3.73
CA ARG A 140 1.79 -8.90 4.38
C ARG A 140 2.76 -9.94 3.88
N ILE A 141 3.95 -9.50 3.53
CA ILE A 141 4.97 -10.30 2.88
C ILE A 141 6.28 -10.02 3.60
N GLU A 142 6.88 -11.06 4.17
CA GLU A 142 8.29 -10.99 4.57
C GLU A 142 9.11 -11.11 3.28
N LEU A 143 9.91 -10.08 2.97
CA LEU A 143 10.75 -10.09 1.78
C LEU A 143 11.99 -10.95 2.05
N ALA A 144 12.44 -11.66 1.02
CA ALA A 144 13.61 -12.52 1.15
C ALA A 144 14.88 -11.68 1.29
N ASP A 145 15.65 -11.91 2.35
CA ASP A 145 16.99 -11.32 2.46
C ASP A 145 17.79 -11.67 1.21
N MET A 146 18.44 -10.65 0.61
CA MET A 146 19.46 -10.90 -0.41
C MET A 146 20.66 -11.54 0.30
N VAL A 147 20.74 -12.87 0.25
CA VAL A 147 21.97 -13.62 0.53
C VAL A 147 23.00 -13.33 -0.56
#